data_AF-B8DLY6-F1
#
_entry.id   AF-B8DLY6-F1
#
_cell.length_a   1.000
_cell.length_b   1.000
_cell.length_c   1.000
_cell.angle_alpha   90.00
_cell.angle_beta   90.00
_cell.angle_gamma   90.00
#
_symmetry.space_group_name_H-M   'P 1'
#
loop_
_entity.id
_entity.type
_entity.pdbx_description
1 polymer ?
#
loop_
_entity_poly.entity_id
_entity_poly.type
_entity_poly.pdbx_seq_one_letter_code
_entity_poly.pdbx_strand_id
1 'polypeptide(L)'
;MARRKKEQAPVQADLPENTVFITITADILQETDAAILIRCGEVEDWLPLSQIEFTGTKGDTGVVINLPEWLGDEKGLTDGMGAAPAPTDAEQADASGDDDAATDEPGASAVANDQNWLRQETITVTQELTQAEKAEYADEMARLDDEIEELETERDRVSKALKKQIDAKEDERRALSKVVREGTETREIFCDLVADYNTCEMVWTDAHPPHEEVRRRKMTAEERQLPLTMNTRPAPADQSADDDPDSDEELPDDAPGFDAHDDEATGDDAPVNDGPDDSDIDPDYPHPVPPMAAHAEAEAVQ
;
A
#
# COMPACT_ATOMS: atom_id res chain seq x y z
N MET A 1 -15.12 -31.69 36.85
CA MET A 1 -15.96 -32.08 35.70
C MET A 1 -16.68 -30.82 35.25
N ALA A 2 -16.47 -30.19 34.10
CA ALA A 2 -16.08 -30.68 32.79
C ALA A 2 -15.21 -29.64 32.07
N ARG A 3 -14.20 -30.13 31.35
CA ARG A 3 -13.36 -29.37 30.42
C ARG A 3 -14.21 -29.01 29.20
N ARG A 4 -14.41 -27.73 28.91
CA ARG A 4 -14.85 -27.29 27.58
C ARG A 4 -13.61 -27.05 26.73
N LYS A 5 -13.18 -28.13 26.07
CA LYS A 5 -12.23 -28.13 24.96
C LYS A 5 -12.86 -27.29 23.85
N LYS A 6 -12.33 -26.09 23.62
CA LYS A 6 -12.74 -25.26 22.48
C LYS A 6 -11.98 -25.83 21.29
N GLU A 7 -12.74 -26.52 20.45
CA GLU A 7 -12.33 -27.06 19.15
C GLU A 7 -11.75 -25.91 18.33
N GLN A 8 -10.44 -25.96 18.11
CA GLN A 8 -9.69 -24.97 17.36
C GLN A 8 -9.75 -25.43 15.90
N ALA A 9 -10.47 -24.66 15.07
CA ALA A 9 -10.45 -24.85 13.64
C ALA A 9 -9.01 -24.67 13.13
N PRO A 10 -8.50 -25.56 12.26
CA PRO A 10 -7.21 -25.32 11.63
C PRO A 10 -7.37 -24.12 10.70
N VAL A 11 -6.77 -22.98 11.08
CA VAL A 11 -6.46 -21.91 10.12
C VAL A 11 -5.34 -22.48 9.26
N GLN A 12 -5.72 -23.22 8.23
CA GLN A 12 -4.84 -23.54 7.12
C GLN A 12 -4.53 -22.21 6.46
N ALA A 13 -3.34 -21.67 6.75
CA ALA A 13 -2.75 -20.66 5.89
C ALA A 13 -2.56 -21.32 4.52
N ASP A 14 -3.05 -20.67 3.47
CA ASP A 14 -2.83 -21.00 2.06
C ASP A 14 -1.35 -21.27 1.81
N LEU A 15 -0.96 -22.54 1.89
CA LEU A 15 0.31 -23.03 1.40
C LEU A 15 0.12 -23.27 -0.11
N PRO A 16 0.99 -22.73 -0.97
CA PRO A 16 0.91 -23.02 -2.40
C PRO A 16 0.99 -24.53 -2.62
N GLU A 17 0.13 -25.07 -3.49
CA GLU A 17 -0.04 -26.51 -3.75
C GLU A 17 1.24 -27.23 -4.26
N ASN A 18 2.33 -26.47 -4.45
CA ASN A 18 3.65 -26.95 -4.84
C ASN A 18 4.74 -26.57 -3.81
N THR A 19 4.41 -26.67 -2.51
CA THR A 19 5.37 -26.43 -1.43
C THR A 19 6.30 -27.65 -1.32
N VAL A 20 7.56 -27.45 -1.70
CA VAL A 20 8.64 -28.41 -1.40
C VAL A 20 8.99 -28.27 0.08
N PHE A 21 9.11 -29.40 0.79
CA PHE A 21 9.55 -29.43 2.18
C PHE A 21 11.00 -29.88 2.23
N ILE A 22 11.80 -29.17 3.03
CA ILE A 22 13.18 -29.52 3.35
C ILE A 22 13.28 -30.03 4.78
N THR A 23 14.26 -30.87 5.03
CA THR A 23 14.51 -31.45 6.35
C THR A 23 15.82 -30.91 6.91
N ILE A 24 15.75 -30.26 8.07
CA ILE A 24 16.94 -29.77 8.79
C ILE A 24 17.10 -30.46 10.13
N THR A 25 18.31 -30.44 10.66
CA THR A 25 18.64 -30.94 12.00
C THR A 25 19.11 -29.78 12.87
N ALA A 26 18.32 -29.41 13.88
CA ALA A 26 18.58 -28.22 14.70
C ALA A 26 18.31 -28.46 16.20
N ASP A 27 18.91 -27.62 17.05
CA ASP A 27 18.71 -27.66 18.50
C ASP A 27 17.55 -26.75 18.90
N ILE A 28 16.59 -27.26 19.69
CA ILE A 28 15.45 -26.47 20.16
C ILE A 28 15.82 -25.71 21.43
N LEU A 29 16.01 -24.39 21.32
CA LEU A 29 16.39 -23.52 22.45
C LEU A 29 15.18 -23.07 23.27
N GLN A 30 14.10 -22.70 22.58
CA GLN A 30 12.90 -22.17 23.22
C GLN A 30 11.66 -22.59 22.45
N GLU A 31 10.57 -22.81 23.19
CA GLU A 31 9.26 -23.13 22.64
C GLU A 31 8.25 -22.13 23.21
N THR A 32 7.40 -21.60 22.34
CA THR A 32 6.24 -20.78 22.68
C THR A 32 4.99 -21.42 22.07
N ASP A 33 3.81 -20.92 22.42
CA ASP A 33 2.52 -21.46 21.93
C ASP A 33 2.32 -21.28 20.40
N ALA A 34 3.18 -20.49 19.73
CA ALA A 34 3.07 -20.19 18.31
C ALA A 34 4.35 -20.46 17.48
N ALA A 35 5.53 -20.54 18.12
CA ALA A 35 6.80 -20.70 17.43
C ALA A 35 7.87 -21.36 18.30
N ILE A 36 8.86 -22.00 17.67
CA ILE A 36 10.06 -22.53 18.31
C ILE A 36 11.30 -21.75 17.86
N LEU A 37 12.20 -21.47 18.78
CA LEU A 37 13.53 -20.92 18.50
C LEU A 37 14.48 -22.10 18.33
N ILE A 38 15.05 -22.21 17.14
CA ILE A 38 16.01 -23.26 16.81
C ILE A 38 17.40 -22.67 16.63
N ARG A 39 18.41 -23.48 16.86
CA ARG A 39 19.78 -23.21 16.47
C ARG A 39 20.27 -24.29 15.52
N CYS A 40 20.57 -23.91 14.29
CA CYS A 40 21.11 -24.78 13.26
C CYS A 40 22.52 -24.26 12.89
N GLY A 41 23.56 -24.85 13.49
CA GLY A 41 24.93 -24.35 13.34
C GLY A 41 25.11 -22.97 13.96
N GLU A 42 25.36 -21.96 13.13
CA GLU A 42 25.52 -20.54 13.53
C GLU A 42 24.22 -19.72 13.36
N VAL A 43 23.15 -20.32 12.82
CA VAL A 43 21.87 -19.64 12.58
C VAL A 43 20.93 -19.90 13.76
N GLU A 44 20.48 -18.83 14.42
CA GLU A 44 19.46 -18.86 15.47
C GLU A 44 18.20 -18.15 14.99
N ASP A 45 17.12 -18.90 14.78
CA ASP A 45 15.90 -18.35 14.16
C ASP A 45 14.60 -18.91 14.74
N TRP A 46 13.56 -18.07 14.71
CA TRP A 46 12.21 -18.42 15.13
C TRP A 46 11.44 -19.05 13.97
N LEU A 47 11.00 -20.30 14.16
CA LEU A 47 10.15 -21.03 13.23
C LEU A 47 8.72 -21.18 13.75
N PRO A 48 7.70 -20.76 12.98
CA PRO A 48 6.30 -20.85 13.41
C PRO A 48 5.79 -22.29 13.38
N LEU A 49 5.21 -22.74 14.51
CA LEU A 49 4.66 -24.09 14.71
C LEU A 49 3.56 -24.46 13.72
N SER A 50 2.89 -23.47 13.14
CA SER A 50 1.84 -23.67 12.15
C SER A 50 2.36 -24.08 10.76
N GLN A 51 3.65 -23.89 10.49
CA GLN A 51 4.25 -24.08 9.16
C GLN A 51 5.33 -25.16 9.14
N ILE A 52 5.71 -25.71 10.29
CA ILE A 52 6.78 -26.71 10.41
C ILE A 52 6.28 -27.97 11.14
N GLU A 53 6.87 -29.11 10.81
CA GLU A 53 6.65 -30.38 11.51
C GLU A 53 7.97 -30.83 12.15
N PHE A 54 8.00 -31.02 13.46
CA PHE A 54 9.18 -31.48 14.17
C PHE A 54 8.84 -32.53 15.23
N THR A 55 9.79 -33.42 15.50
CA THR A 55 9.65 -34.45 16.53
C THR A 55 10.71 -34.26 17.61
N GLY A 56 10.45 -33.35 18.56
CA GLY A 56 11.36 -33.08 19.67
C GLY A 56 10.71 -32.26 20.79
N THR A 57 11.40 -32.12 21.92
CA THR A 57 10.99 -31.31 23.07
C THR A 57 12.02 -30.24 23.35
N LYS A 58 11.62 -29.15 24.04
CA LYS A 58 12.53 -28.06 24.41
C LYS A 58 13.80 -28.60 25.10
N GLY A 59 14.96 -28.29 24.53
CA GLY A 59 16.27 -28.74 25.01
C GLY A 59 16.81 -29.99 24.31
N ASP A 60 16.06 -30.60 23.39
CA ASP A 60 16.58 -31.66 22.53
C ASP A 60 17.54 -31.09 21.47
N THR A 61 18.69 -31.73 21.35
CA THR A 61 19.74 -31.38 20.38
C THR A 61 19.67 -32.31 19.18
N GLY A 62 19.83 -31.76 17.98
CA GLY A 62 19.78 -32.53 16.74
C GLY A 62 18.37 -33.04 16.38
N VAL A 63 17.35 -32.22 16.59
CA VAL A 63 15.96 -32.55 16.23
C VAL A 63 15.77 -32.38 14.73
N VAL A 64 15.13 -33.36 14.10
CA VAL A 64 14.72 -33.31 12.71
C VAL A 64 13.47 -32.44 12.59
N ILE A 65 13.59 -31.35 11.83
CA ILE A 65 12.54 -30.36 11.59
C ILE A 65 12.28 -30.32 10.09
N ASN A 66 11.04 -30.61 9.70
CA ASN A 66 10.55 -30.44 8.35
C ASN A 66 9.93 -29.05 8.23
N LEU A 67 10.48 -28.24 7.33
CA LEU A 67 9.93 -26.93 7.02
C LEU A 67 9.84 -26.73 5.50
N PRO A 68 8.99 -25.84 5.01
CA PRO A 68 8.96 -25.48 3.59
C PRO A 68 10.30 -24.92 3.09
N GLU A 69 10.67 -25.23 1.85
CA GLU A 69 11.89 -24.72 1.17
C GLU A 69 11.95 -23.19 1.18
N TRP A 70 10.83 -22.50 0.93
CA TRP A 70 10.77 -21.03 0.97
C TRP A 70 11.09 -20.46 2.36
N LEU A 71 10.66 -21.15 3.43
CA LEU A 71 10.98 -20.76 4.80
C LEU A 71 12.43 -21.10 5.13
N GLY A 72 12.97 -22.12 4.45
CA GLY A 72 14.39 -22.43 4.45
C GLY A 72 15.22 -21.31 3.85
N ASP A 73 14.92 -20.92 2.61
CA ASP A 73 15.60 -19.86 1.88
C ASP A 73 15.54 -18.52 2.62
N GLU A 74 14.38 -18.16 3.18
CA GLU A 74 14.20 -16.94 3.98
C GLU A 74 15.09 -16.92 5.24
N LYS A 75 15.31 -18.10 5.84
CA LYS A 75 16.08 -18.27 7.08
C LYS A 75 17.51 -18.74 6.86
N GLY A 76 17.93 -18.91 5.62
CA GLY A 76 19.24 -19.49 5.28
C GLY A 76 19.40 -20.95 5.74
N LEU A 77 18.29 -21.69 5.90
CA LEU A 77 18.25 -23.10 6.29
C LEU A 77 18.07 -23.95 5.03
N THR A 78 19.03 -24.85 4.76
CA THR A 78 19.04 -25.68 3.54
C THR A 78 18.76 -27.15 3.86
N ASP A 79 18.27 -27.91 2.88
CA ASP A 79 17.99 -29.34 3.04
C ASP A 79 19.25 -30.11 3.47
N GLY A 80 19.16 -30.86 4.58
CA GLY A 80 20.29 -31.57 5.16
C GLY A 80 21.23 -30.70 6.04
N MET A 81 20.90 -29.44 6.29
CA MET A 81 21.68 -28.60 7.21
C MET A 81 21.62 -29.17 8.64
N GLY A 82 22.80 -29.37 9.24
CA GLY A 82 22.96 -30.06 10.53
C GLY A 82 22.98 -31.60 10.45
N ALA A 83 22.74 -32.21 9.29
CA ALA A 83 22.91 -33.65 9.11
C ALA A 83 24.39 -34.01 8.96
N ALA A 84 24.86 -35.02 9.71
CA ALA A 84 26.20 -35.56 9.52
C ALA A 84 26.29 -36.25 8.14
N PRO A 85 27.34 -36.01 7.33
CA PRO A 85 27.41 -36.48 5.96
C PRO A 85 27.44 -38.02 5.88
N ALA A 86 26.52 -38.59 5.09
CA ALA A 86 26.56 -39.99 4.68
C ALA A 86 27.57 -40.16 3.52
N PRO A 87 28.42 -41.21 3.53
CA PRO A 87 29.42 -41.41 2.49
C PRO A 87 28.77 -41.88 1.19
N THR A 88 28.84 -41.07 0.14
CA THR A 88 28.46 -41.47 -1.22
C THR A 88 29.70 -41.84 -2.02
N ASP A 89 29.56 -42.97 -2.71
CA ASP A 89 30.58 -43.78 -3.35
C ASP A 89 31.22 -43.10 -4.59
N ALA A 90 32.40 -43.59 -4.95
CA ALA A 90 33.32 -43.03 -5.92
C ALA A 90 32.91 -43.29 -7.38
N GLU A 91 33.26 -42.36 -8.28
CA GLU A 91 33.38 -42.65 -9.71
C GLU A 91 34.72 -42.14 -10.26
N GLN A 92 35.57 -43.10 -10.62
CA GLN A 92 36.83 -42.94 -11.36
C GLN A 92 36.54 -42.81 -12.86
N ALA A 93 37.28 -41.95 -13.56
CA ALA A 93 37.56 -42.13 -14.97
C ALA A 93 38.97 -41.60 -15.31
N ASP A 94 39.80 -42.54 -15.75
CA ASP A 94 41.12 -42.39 -16.37
C ASP A 94 41.14 -41.47 -17.60
N ALA A 95 42.28 -40.84 -17.90
CA ALA A 95 43.14 -41.26 -19.02
C ALA A 95 44.25 -40.25 -19.36
N SER A 96 45.36 -40.86 -19.76
CA SER A 96 46.72 -40.40 -20.02
C SER A 96 46.91 -39.56 -21.30
N GLY A 97 48.06 -38.87 -21.39
CA GLY A 97 48.61 -38.32 -22.63
C GLY A 97 50.06 -37.84 -22.46
N ASP A 98 51.01 -38.69 -22.85
CA ASP A 98 52.47 -38.48 -22.89
C ASP A 98 52.94 -37.64 -24.10
N ASP A 99 54.26 -37.36 -24.10
CA ASP A 99 55.16 -36.86 -25.17
C ASP A 99 55.25 -35.34 -25.48
N ASP A 100 56.39 -34.70 -25.18
CA ASP A 100 57.55 -34.65 -26.11
C ASP A 100 58.71 -33.80 -25.51
N ALA A 101 59.95 -34.17 -25.84
CA ALA A 101 61.20 -33.75 -25.19
C ALA A 101 61.91 -32.56 -25.84
N ALA A 102 62.57 -31.71 -25.03
CA ALA A 102 63.78 -30.98 -25.45
C ALA A 102 64.69 -30.60 -24.26
N THR A 103 65.94 -31.01 -24.38
CA THR A 103 67.10 -30.90 -23.49
C THR A 103 67.71 -29.47 -23.48
N ASP A 104 68.15 -28.93 -22.33
CA ASP A 104 69.58 -28.63 -22.01
C ASP A 104 69.81 -27.92 -20.64
N GLU A 105 70.76 -28.48 -19.90
CA GLU A 105 71.58 -28.05 -18.73
C GLU A 105 70.99 -27.57 -17.36
N PRO A 106 71.42 -28.20 -16.23
CA PRO A 106 70.88 -27.98 -14.89
C PRO A 106 71.72 -26.97 -14.09
N GLY A 107 71.18 -25.77 -13.92
CA GLY A 107 71.72 -24.73 -13.04
C GLY A 107 70.69 -24.23 -12.04
N ALA A 108 69.84 -25.10 -11.49
CA ALA A 108 68.83 -24.72 -10.51
C ALA A 108 69.05 -25.55 -9.24
N SER A 109 69.39 -24.85 -8.15
CA SER A 109 69.35 -25.39 -6.80
C SER A 109 68.01 -26.10 -6.61
N ALA A 110 68.02 -27.42 -6.64
CA ALA A 110 66.86 -28.24 -6.31
C ALA A 110 66.58 -28.06 -4.83
N VAL A 111 65.84 -27.01 -4.49
CA VAL A 111 65.04 -26.99 -3.27
C VAL A 111 64.05 -28.12 -3.48
N ALA A 112 64.33 -29.27 -2.87
CA ALA A 112 63.43 -30.40 -2.89
C ALA A 112 62.07 -29.89 -2.41
N ASN A 113 61.08 -29.85 -3.29
CA ASN A 113 59.74 -29.44 -2.95
C ASN A 113 59.18 -30.51 -2.00
N ASP A 114 59.19 -30.18 -0.71
CA ASP A 114 58.83 -31.02 0.44
C ASP A 114 57.33 -31.00 0.72
N GLN A 115 56.53 -30.59 -0.26
CA GLN A 115 55.08 -30.67 -0.22
C GLN A 115 54.63 -32.14 -0.40
N ASN A 116 54.10 -32.70 0.67
CA ASN A 116 53.41 -33.99 0.64
C ASN A 116 51.90 -33.76 0.73
N TRP A 117 51.18 -34.09 -0.34
CA TRP A 117 49.72 -34.07 -0.35
C TRP A 117 49.18 -35.08 0.68
N LEU A 118 48.34 -34.60 1.61
CA LEU A 118 47.83 -35.40 2.73
C LEU A 118 46.38 -35.85 2.50
N ARG A 119 45.49 -34.89 2.24
CA ARG A 119 44.07 -35.08 1.91
C ARG A 119 43.47 -33.74 1.49
N GLN A 120 42.34 -33.80 0.81
CA GLN A 120 41.49 -32.63 0.57
C GLN A 120 40.56 -32.42 1.77
N GLU A 121 40.45 -31.19 2.24
CA GLU A 121 39.58 -30.80 3.35
C GLU A 121 39.00 -29.42 3.05
N THR A 122 37.70 -29.25 3.28
CA THR A 122 37.02 -27.96 3.15
C THR A 122 37.12 -27.24 4.49
N ILE A 123 37.69 -26.05 4.47
CA ILE A 123 37.74 -25.15 5.63
C ILE A 123 37.05 -23.84 5.27
N THR A 124 36.37 -23.25 6.24
CA THR A 124 35.83 -21.90 6.10
C THR A 124 36.93 -20.91 6.45
N VAL A 125 37.29 -20.06 5.48
CA VAL A 125 38.31 -19.03 5.67
C VAL A 125 37.69 -17.68 5.34
N THR A 126 37.81 -16.74 6.27
CA THR A 126 37.56 -15.34 6.00
C THR A 126 38.68 -14.80 5.11
N GLN A 127 38.34 -14.52 3.85
CA GLN A 127 39.26 -13.88 2.91
C GLN A 127 38.93 -12.39 2.84
N GLU A 128 39.96 -11.56 2.72
CA GLU A 128 39.74 -10.13 2.49
C GLU A 128 39.31 -9.92 1.04
N LEU A 129 38.24 -9.15 0.84
CA LEU A 129 37.79 -8.79 -0.50
C LEU A 129 38.93 -8.09 -1.25
N THR A 130 39.14 -8.54 -2.48
CA THR A 130 40.04 -7.89 -3.41
C THR A 130 39.54 -6.48 -3.74
N GLN A 131 40.44 -5.63 -4.23
CA GLN A 131 40.06 -4.26 -4.60
C GLN A 131 39.03 -4.21 -5.74
N ALA A 132 39.02 -5.22 -6.62
CA ALA A 132 38.05 -5.33 -7.70
C ALA A 132 36.65 -5.65 -7.15
N GLU A 133 36.53 -6.66 -6.28
CA GLU A 133 35.24 -7.03 -5.66
C GLU A 133 34.68 -5.88 -4.82
N LYS A 134 35.54 -5.17 -4.06
CA LYS A 134 35.12 -3.97 -3.32
C LYS A 134 34.55 -2.88 -4.23
N ALA A 135 35.06 -2.74 -5.45
CA ALA A 135 34.53 -1.78 -6.41
C ALA A 135 33.16 -2.23 -6.94
N GLU A 136 32.98 -3.52 -7.26
CA GLU A 136 31.69 -4.06 -7.68
C GLU A 136 30.61 -3.87 -6.60
N TYR A 137 30.94 -4.13 -5.33
CA TYR A 137 30.00 -3.88 -4.23
C TYR A 137 29.70 -2.39 -4.07
N ALA A 138 30.67 -1.50 -4.27
CA ALA A 138 30.44 -0.07 -4.21
C ALA A 138 29.53 0.42 -5.35
N ASP A 139 29.68 -0.14 -6.55
CA ASP A 139 28.83 0.17 -7.70
C ASP A 139 27.39 -0.33 -7.48
N GLU A 140 27.22 -1.54 -6.93
CA GLU A 140 25.90 -2.06 -6.59
C GLU A 140 25.25 -1.26 -5.45
N MET A 141 26.03 -0.83 -4.44
CA MET A 141 25.53 0.09 -3.41
C MET A 141 25.02 1.40 -4.03
N ALA A 142 25.77 2.01 -4.94
CA ALA A 142 25.35 3.23 -5.60
C ALA A 142 24.05 3.04 -6.40
N ARG A 143 23.91 1.91 -7.09
CA ARG A 143 22.67 1.56 -7.80
C ARG A 143 21.48 1.38 -6.87
N LEU A 144 21.68 0.71 -5.73
CA LEU A 144 20.62 0.54 -4.73
C LEU A 144 20.23 1.88 -4.10
N ASP A 145 21.19 2.78 -3.84
CA ASP A 145 20.92 4.12 -3.34
C ASP A 145 20.08 4.94 -4.36
N ASP A 146 20.39 4.85 -5.66
CA ASP A 146 19.59 5.47 -6.73
C ASP A 146 18.15 4.91 -6.78
N GLU A 147 17.99 3.58 -6.64
CA GLU A 147 16.68 2.92 -6.62
C GLU A 147 15.87 3.31 -5.37
N ILE A 148 16.53 3.46 -4.22
CA ILE A 148 15.91 3.97 -2.99
C ILE A 148 15.42 5.40 -3.21
N GLU A 149 16.22 6.29 -3.79
CA GLU A 149 15.81 7.67 -4.07
C GLU A 149 14.58 7.72 -4.99
N GLU A 150 14.56 6.90 -6.06
CA GLU A 150 13.40 6.82 -6.95
C GLU A 150 12.13 6.37 -6.21
N LEU A 151 12.23 5.30 -5.40
CA LEU A 151 11.10 4.81 -4.60
C LEU A 151 10.61 5.85 -3.58
N GLU A 152 11.50 6.62 -2.98
CA GLU A 152 11.14 7.71 -2.07
C GLU A 152 10.38 8.82 -2.80
N THR A 153 10.81 9.19 -4.02
CA THR A 153 10.12 10.21 -4.82
C THR A 153 8.71 9.75 -5.24
N GLU A 154 8.55 8.47 -5.61
CA GLU A 154 7.24 7.93 -5.97
C GLU A 154 6.33 7.83 -4.74
N ARG A 155 6.86 7.42 -3.59
CA ARG A 155 6.12 7.43 -2.32
C ARG A 155 5.61 8.83 -1.99
N ASP A 156 6.44 9.86 -2.16
CA ASP A 156 6.04 11.24 -1.97
C ASP A 156 4.99 11.70 -2.99
N ARG A 157 5.11 11.30 -4.25
CA ARG A 157 4.13 11.58 -5.31
C ARG A 157 2.76 10.98 -4.97
N VAL A 158 2.72 9.69 -4.63
CA VAL A 158 1.50 8.97 -4.25
C VAL A 158 0.89 9.59 -2.99
N SER A 159 1.70 9.90 -1.98
CA SER A 159 1.24 10.52 -0.74
C SER A 159 0.59 11.89 -1.00
N LYS A 160 1.20 12.73 -1.84
CA LYS A 160 0.63 14.02 -2.25
C LYS A 160 -0.68 13.84 -3.04
N ALA A 161 -0.74 12.86 -3.93
CA ALA A 161 -1.93 12.56 -4.73
C ALA A 161 -3.11 12.11 -3.84
N LEU A 162 -2.88 11.18 -2.90
CA LEU A 162 -3.89 10.72 -1.96
C LEU A 162 -4.35 11.85 -1.04
N LYS A 163 -3.42 12.67 -0.52
CA LYS A 163 -3.77 13.84 0.28
C LYS A 163 -4.69 14.80 -0.47
N LYS A 164 -4.38 15.11 -1.74
CA LYS A 164 -5.23 15.95 -2.60
C LYS A 164 -6.64 15.37 -2.78
N GLN A 165 -6.76 14.05 -2.95
CA GLN A 165 -8.08 13.40 -3.06
C GLN A 165 -8.87 13.47 -1.74
N ILE A 166 -8.20 13.28 -0.61
CA ILE A 166 -8.82 13.41 0.72
C ILE A 166 -9.32 14.84 0.91
N ASP A 167 -8.49 15.85 0.65
CA ASP A 167 -8.85 17.26 0.82
C ASP A 167 -10.07 17.62 -0.08
N ALA A 168 -10.09 17.16 -1.33
CA ALA A 168 -11.23 17.35 -2.23
C ALA A 168 -12.52 16.70 -1.68
N LYS A 169 -12.42 15.48 -1.15
CA LYS A 169 -13.57 14.80 -0.53
C LYS A 169 -14.03 15.46 0.76
N GLU A 170 -13.11 16.02 1.54
CA GLU A 170 -13.47 16.82 2.70
C GLU A 170 -14.17 18.13 2.32
N ASP A 171 -13.76 18.78 1.23
CA ASP A 171 -14.44 19.96 0.70
C ASP A 171 -15.86 19.65 0.20
N GLU A 172 -16.04 18.57 -0.57
CA GLU A 172 -17.36 18.07 -0.95
C GLU A 172 -18.23 17.81 0.28
N ARG A 173 -17.68 17.12 1.30
CA ARG A 173 -18.38 16.85 2.56
C ARG A 173 -18.75 18.15 3.29
N ARG A 174 -17.86 19.14 3.34
CA ARG A 174 -18.13 20.46 3.96
C ARG A 174 -19.24 21.19 3.22
N ALA A 175 -19.24 21.16 1.88
CA ALA A 175 -20.30 21.74 1.06
C ALA A 175 -21.66 21.08 1.32
N LEU A 176 -21.74 19.76 1.29
CA LEU A 176 -22.96 19.03 1.63
C LEU A 176 -23.42 19.28 3.07
N SER A 177 -22.47 19.32 4.01
CA SER A 177 -22.77 19.66 5.42
C SER A 177 -23.38 21.05 5.55
N LYS A 178 -22.94 22.02 4.74
CA LYS A 178 -23.55 23.34 4.68
C LYS A 178 -25.00 23.28 4.19
N VAL A 179 -25.27 22.57 3.10
CA VAL A 179 -26.65 22.39 2.58
C VAL A 179 -27.55 21.73 3.63
N VAL A 180 -27.06 20.69 4.31
CA VAL A 180 -27.82 20.00 5.38
C VAL A 180 -28.08 20.93 6.57
N ARG A 181 -27.09 21.74 6.98
CA ARG A 181 -27.23 22.68 8.09
C ARG A 181 -28.20 23.82 7.77
N GLU A 182 -28.09 24.38 6.56
CA GLU A 182 -28.92 25.49 6.10
C GLU A 182 -30.34 25.01 5.73
N GLY A 183 -30.49 23.73 5.38
CA GLY A 183 -31.77 23.12 5.00
C GLY A 183 -32.38 23.71 3.74
N THR A 184 -31.60 24.47 2.96
CA THR A 184 -32.05 25.19 1.77
C THR A 184 -31.03 25.00 0.66
N GLU A 185 -31.52 24.75 -0.56
CA GLU A 185 -30.72 24.55 -1.75
C GLU A 185 -31.33 25.42 -2.87
N THR A 186 -30.51 26.29 -3.47
CA THR A 186 -30.96 27.08 -4.61
C THR A 186 -31.02 26.17 -5.83
N ARG A 187 -32.23 25.92 -6.33
CA ARG A 187 -32.47 25.19 -7.57
C ARG A 187 -33.17 26.09 -8.57
N GLU A 188 -32.79 25.97 -9.84
CA GLU A 188 -33.50 26.60 -10.94
C GLU A 188 -34.75 25.76 -11.25
N ILE A 189 -35.92 26.38 -11.11
CA ILE A 189 -37.21 25.73 -11.40
C ILE A 189 -37.83 26.45 -12.59
N PHE A 190 -38.17 25.69 -13.64
CA PHE A 190 -38.89 26.23 -14.78
C PHE A 190 -40.34 26.50 -14.37
N CYS A 191 -40.70 27.78 -14.22
CA CYS A 191 -42.00 28.19 -13.69
C CYS A 191 -42.83 28.93 -14.75
N ASP A 192 -44.12 28.61 -14.80
CA ASP A 192 -45.13 29.44 -15.44
C ASP A 192 -45.57 30.55 -14.47
N LEU A 193 -45.67 31.80 -14.93
CA LEU A 193 -46.17 32.93 -14.15
C LEU A 193 -47.63 33.22 -14.50
N VAL A 194 -48.52 33.00 -13.54
CA VAL A 194 -49.97 33.15 -13.69
C VAL A 194 -50.47 34.32 -12.85
N ALA A 195 -51.31 35.17 -13.43
CA ALA A 195 -51.98 36.27 -12.73
C ALA A 195 -53.35 35.80 -12.20
N ASP A 196 -53.51 35.67 -10.88
CA ASP A 196 -54.81 35.42 -10.25
C ASP A 196 -55.48 36.74 -9.85
N TYR A 197 -56.36 37.22 -10.73
CA TYR A 197 -57.11 38.45 -10.52
C TYR A 197 -58.16 38.37 -9.40
N ASN A 198 -58.56 37.17 -8.94
CA ASN A 198 -59.52 37.04 -7.84
C ASN A 198 -58.87 37.39 -6.49
N THR A 199 -57.61 36.98 -6.31
CA THR A 199 -56.82 37.24 -5.11
C THR A 199 -55.91 38.46 -5.25
N CYS A 200 -55.76 39.00 -6.46
CA CYS A 200 -54.80 40.05 -6.81
C CYS A 200 -53.34 39.63 -6.54
N GLU A 201 -53.00 38.38 -6.86
CA GLU A 201 -51.68 37.80 -6.65
C GLU A 201 -51.06 37.26 -7.96
N MET A 202 -49.75 37.46 -8.11
CA MET A 202 -48.94 36.79 -9.12
C MET A 202 -48.45 35.46 -8.53
N VAL A 203 -48.74 34.36 -9.21
CA VAL A 203 -48.44 32.98 -8.78
C VAL A 203 -47.43 32.38 -9.76
N TRP A 204 -46.31 31.89 -9.25
CA TRP A 204 -45.38 31.05 -10.00
C TRP A 204 -45.74 29.59 -9.74
N THR A 205 -46.06 28.85 -10.79
CA THR A 205 -46.36 27.41 -10.75
C THR A 205 -45.28 26.66 -11.52
N ASP A 206 -44.93 25.45 -11.09
CA ASP A 206 -44.07 24.56 -11.87
C ASP A 206 -44.67 24.39 -13.28
N ALA A 207 -43.83 24.48 -14.31
CA ALA A 207 -44.24 24.26 -15.68
C ALA A 207 -44.59 22.79 -15.98
N HIS A 208 -44.18 21.83 -15.13
CA HIS A 208 -44.53 20.42 -15.29
C HIS A 208 -45.72 20.03 -14.40
N PRO A 209 -46.63 19.16 -14.87
CA PRO A 209 -47.66 18.59 -14.02
C PRO A 209 -47.02 17.95 -12.78
N PRO A 210 -47.52 18.20 -11.56
CA PRO A 210 -48.86 18.70 -11.23
C PRO A 210 -49.04 20.22 -11.18
N HIS A 211 -48.07 21.02 -11.67
CA HIS A 211 -48.08 22.49 -11.62
C HIS A 211 -48.12 23.02 -10.19
N GLU A 212 -47.26 22.46 -9.34
CA GLU A 212 -47.20 22.83 -7.94
C GLU A 212 -46.81 24.32 -7.79
N GLU A 213 -47.39 24.97 -6.79
CA GLU A 213 -47.15 26.40 -6.56
C GLU A 213 -45.77 26.61 -5.94
N VAL A 214 -44.90 27.30 -6.69
CA VAL A 214 -43.53 27.58 -6.28
C VAL A 214 -43.46 28.86 -5.42
N ARG A 215 -44.25 29.88 -5.78
CA ARG A 215 -44.25 31.17 -5.07
C ARG A 215 -45.51 31.99 -5.35
N ARG A 216 -45.90 32.86 -4.41
CA ARG A 216 -46.91 33.91 -4.61
C ARG A 216 -46.38 35.29 -4.21
N ARG A 217 -46.79 36.34 -4.92
CA ARG A 217 -46.64 37.74 -4.48
C ARG A 217 -47.91 38.55 -4.76
N LYS A 218 -48.14 39.62 -4.01
CA LYS A 218 -49.19 40.60 -4.33
C LYS A 218 -48.87 41.31 -5.64
N MET A 219 -49.87 41.47 -6.49
CA MET A 219 -49.76 42.25 -7.73
C MET A 219 -49.47 43.72 -7.42
N THR A 220 -48.70 44.35 -8.29
CA THR A 220 -48.57 45.81 -8.31
C THR A 220 -49.86 46.47 -8.84
N ALA A 221 -49.99 47.78 -8.69
CA ALA A 221 -51.17 48.52 -9.17
C ALA A 221 -51.35 48.44 -10.70
N GLU A 222 -50.25 48.24 -11.43
CA GLU A 222 -50.25 48.08 -12.89
C GLU A 222 -50.64 46.65 -13.28
N GLU A 223 -50.10 45.63 -12.60
CA GLU A 223 -50.40 44.21 -12.85
C GLU A 223 -51.85 43.83 -12.53
N ARG A 224 -52.51 44.59 -11.64
CA ARG A 224 -53.95 44.46 -11.36
C ARG A 224 -54.85 44.88 -12.52
N GLN A 225 -54.33 45.58 -13.51
CA GLN A 225 -55.12 45.96 -14.68
C GLN A 225 -55.27 44.73 -15.58
N LEU A 226 -56.51 44.41 -15.93
CA LEU A 226 -56.79 43.26 -16.79
C LEU A 226 -56.22 43.55 -18.19
N PRO A 227 -55.35 42.67 -18.74
CA PRO A 227 -54.77 42.88 -20.05
C PRO A 227 -55.86 42.86 -21.12
N LEU A 228 -55.68 43.67 -22.17
CA LEU A 228 -56.63 43.79 -23.27
C LEU A 228 -56.81 42.46 -24.04
N THR A 229 -55.78 41.60 -24.04
CA THR A 229 -55.79 40.27 -24.63
C THR A 229 -55.28 39.25 -23.62
N MET A 230 -56.01 38.14 -23.45
CA MET A 230 -55.59 37.04 -22.59
C MET A 230 -54.56 36.17 -23.31
N ASN A 231 -53.37 36.06 -22.75
CA ASN A 231 -52.37 35.13 -23.25
C ASN A 231 -52.70 33.72 -22.76
N THR A 232 -52.81 32.77 -23.68
CA THR A 232 -52.91 31.35 -23.35
C THR A 232 -51.52 30.74 -23.23
N ARG A 233 -51.34 29.78 -22.31
CA ARG A 233 -50.11 29.00 -22.20
C ARG A 233 -49.73 28.43 -23.57
N PRO A 234 -48.50 28.64 -24.07
CA PRO A 234 -48.07 28.00 -25.30
C PRO A 234 -48.13 26.48 -25.12
N ALA A 235 -48.53 25.75 -26.17
CA ALA A 235 -48.47 24.29 -26.15
C ALA A 235 -47.03 23.87 -25.83
N PRO A 236 -46.81 22.78 -25.06
CA PRO A 236 -45.47 22.28 -24.82
C PRO A 236 -44.81 22.09 -26.19
N ALA A 237 -43.72 22.81 -26.44
CA ALA A 237 -42.89 22.51 -27.59
C ALA A 237 -42.49 21.04 -27.43
N ASP A 238 -42.73 20.24 -28.47
CA ASP A 238 -42.28 18.86 -28.54
C ASP A 238 -40.77 18.90 -28.34
N GLN A 239 -40.31 18.59 -27.13
CA GLN A 239 -38.90 18.38 -26.86
C GLN A 239 -38.61 17.04 -27.52
N SER A 240 -38.25 17.08 -28.80
CA SER A 240 -37.68 15.93 -29.51
C SER A 240 -36.53 15.40 -28.65
N ALA A 241 -36.77 14.30 -27.98
CA ALA A 241 -35.77 13.53 -27.28
C ALA A 241 -34.97 12.77 -28.34
N ASP A 242 -34.02 13.46 -28.96
CA ASP A 242 -32.95 12.86 -29.79
C ASP A 242 -31.75 13.83 -29.74
N ASP A 243 -31.07 13.85 -28.61
CA ASP A 243 -29.68 14.27 -28.53
C ASP A 243 -28.95 13.14 -27.79
N ASP A 244 -28.62 12.10 -28.56
CA ASP A 244 -27.56 11.14 -28.27
C ASP A 244 -26.23 11.83 -28.62
N PRO A 245 -25.39 12.26 -27.65
CA PRO A 245 -24.00 12.52 -27.94
C PRO A 245 -23.19 11.25 -27.71
N ASP A 246 -23.38 10.26 -28.59
CA ASP A 246 -22.33 9.29 -28.88
C ASP A 246 -21.87 9.56 -30.33
N SER A 247 -20.95 10.51 -30.46
CA SER A 247 -20.19 10.75 -31.67
C SER A 247 -18.83 11.28 -31.25
N ASP A 248 -17.92 10.34 -31.09
CA ASP A 248 -16.52 10.40 -31.53
C ASP A 248 -16.20 11.63 -32.39
N GLU A 249 -15.53 12.62 -31.79
CA GLU A 249 -14.84 13.68 -32.54
C GLU A 249 -13.43 13.80 -31.96
N GLU A 250 -12.54 12.96 -32.50
CA GLU A 250 -11.12 13.28 -32.59
C GLU A 250 -10.92 14.66 -33.24
N LEU A 251 -9.78 15.28 -32.86
CA LEU A 251 -8.96 16.29 -33.56
C LEU A 251 -8.89 17.66 -32.86
N PRO A 252 -7.80 18.44 -33.04
CA PRO A 252 -6.42 18.10 -33.38
C PRO A 252 -5.35 18.77 -32.47
N ASP A 253 -4.13 18.28 -32.59
CA ASP A 253 -2.87 18.94 -32.21
C ASP A 253 -2.75 20.39 -32.72
N ASP A 254 -1.97 21.15 -31.95
CA ASP A 254 -1.19 22.33 -32.35
C ASP A 254 -1.92 23.68 -32.54
N ALA A 255 -1.64 24.64 -31.65
CA ALA A 255 -0.86 25.86 -31.95
C ALA A 255 -0.88 26.84 -30.72
N PRO A 256 -0.14 27.96 -30.71
CA PRO A 256 1.21 28.06 -30.15
C PRO A 256 1.34 29.11 -29.02
N GLY A 257 2.40 28.96 -28.23
CA GLY A 257 3.18 29.99 -27.51
C GLY A 257 2.48 31.24 -26.96
N PHE A 258 2.34 31.30 -25.63
CA PHE A 258 2.42 32.57 -24.91
C PHE A 258 3.57 32.51 -23.90
N ASP A 259 4.62 33.23 -24.27
CA ASP A 259 5.89 33.40 -23.58
C ASP A 259 5.75 34.44 -22.44
N ALA A 260 6.43 34.16 -21.34
CA ALA A 260 7.03 35.05 -20.33
C ALA A 260 6.32 36.34 -19.84
N HIS A 261 6.05 36.34 -18.53
CA HIS A 261 6.42 37.41 -17.57
C HIS A 261 6.38 36.74 -16.19
N ASP A 262 7.48 36.31 -15.57
CA ASP A 262 8.57 37.11 -14.97
C ASP A 262 8.05 38.32 -14.18
N ASP A 263 7.80 38.11 -12.89
CA ASP A 263 7.70 39.17 -11.89
C ASP A 263 8.48 38.72 -10.64
N GLU A 264 9.76 39.11 -10.61
CA GLU A 264 10.54 39.14 -9.38
C GLU A 264 10.01 40.26 -8.48
N ALA A 265 9.43 39.88 -7.36
CA ALA A 265 9.22 40.78 -6.23
C ALA A 265 10.07 40.33 -5.05
N THR A 266 11.29 40.84 -4.99
CA THR A 266 12.08 40.96 -3.77
C THR A 266 11.30 41.79 -2.74
N GLY A 267 11.10 41.24 -1.55
CA GLY A 267 10.41 41.91 -0.45
C GLY A 267 10.65 41.21 0.89
N ASP A 268 11.84 41.45 1.43
CA ASP A 268 12.22 41.26 2.83
C ASP A 268 11.17 41.93 3.75
N ASP A 269 10.44 41.16 4.57
CA ASP A 269 10.00 41.60 5.90
C ASP A 269 9.43 40.39 6.68
N ALA A 270 10.19 39.95 7.69
CA ALA A 270 9.79 38.95 8.65
C ALA A 270 8.97 39.56 9.79
N PRO A 271 7.89 38.91 10.24
CA PRO A 271 7.49 38.99 11.64
C PRO A 271 7.84 37.69 12.36
N VAL A 272 8.79 37.82 13.28
CA VAL A 272 9.07 36.85 14.35
C VAL A 272 7.78 36.62 15.12
N ASN A 273 7.26 35.39 15.10
CA ASN A 273 6.16 34.99 15.98
C ASN A 273 6.69 33.95 16.97
N ASP A 274 7.14 34.46 18.12
CA ASP A 274 7.37 33.72 19.35
C ASP A 274 6.05 33.06 19.78
N GLY A 275 5.97 31.74 19.64
CA GLY A 275 4.87 30.88 20.10
C GLY A 275 5.44 29.67 20.86
N PRO A 276 4.75 29.22 21.92
CA PRO A 276 5.40 28.78 23.16
C PRO A 276 6.11 27.44 23.08
N ASP A 277 7.22 27.40 23.82
CA ASP A 277 8.04 26.26 24.22
C ASP A 277 7.18 25.12 24.81
N ASP A 278 7.01 24.03 24.05
CA ASP A 278 6.22 22.83 24.42
C ASP A 278 7.05 21.85 25.29
N SER A 279 7.83 22.38 26.23
CA SER A 279 8.70 21.60 27.13
C SER A 279 8.04 21.19 28.46
N ASP A 280 6.75 21.50 28.68
CA ASP A 280 6.07 21.28 29.97
C ASP A 280 4.67 20.65 29.80
N ILE A 281 4.57 19.54 29.06
CA ILE A 281 3.39 18.67 29.10
C ILE A 281 3.58 17.58 30.17
N ASP A 282 2.93 17.81 31.30
CA ASP A 282 2.87 16.93 32.48
C ASP A 282 2.14 15.61 32.09
N PRO A 283 2.72 14.42 32.30
CA PRO A 283 2.17 13.15 31.81
C PRO A 283 0.92 12.64 32.55
N ASP A 284 0.31 13.44 33.43
CA ASP A 284 -0.81 13.02 34.29
C ASP A 284 -2.09 13.86 34.10
N TYR A 285 -2.26 14.53 32.95
CA TYR A 285 -3.50 15.22 32.62
C TYR A 285 -4.47 14.33 31.81
N PRO A 286 -5.61 13.89 32.39
CA PRO A 286 -6.53 13.01 31.69
C PRO A 286 -7.24 13.76 30.55
N HIS A 287 -7.11 13.23 29.33
CA HIS A 287 -7.85 13.70 28.16
C HIS A 287 -9.36 13.60 28.39
N PRO A 288 -10.15 14.62 28.00
CA PRO A 288 -11.60 14.56 28.09
C PRO A 288 -12.15 13.52 27.11
N VAL A 289 -12.76 12.46 27.66
CA VAL A 289 -13.55 11.48 26.91
C VAL A 289 -14.77 12.15 26.25
N PRO A 290 -15.04 11.92 24.96
CA PRO A 290 -16.24 12.43 24.30
C PRO A 290 -17.50 11.75 24.87
N PRO A 291 -18.64 12.46 24.98
CA PRO A 291 -19.85 11.90 25.55
C PRO A 291 -20.41 10.79 24.66
N MET A 292 -20.67 9.63 25.25
CA MET A 292 -21.36 8.51 24.62
C MET A 292 -22.70 8.97 24.02
N ALA A 293 -22.86 8.75 22.71
CA ALA A 293 -24.12 8.91 22.03
C ALA A 293 -25.16 7.94 22.63
N ALA A 294 -26.24 8.52 23.15
CA ALA A 294 -27.39 7.78 23.62
C ALA A 294 -28.03 7.02 22.45
N HIS A 295 -28.01 5.69 22.52
CA HIS A 295 -28.92 4.85 21.74
C HIS A 295 -30.34 5.09 22.28
N ALA A 296 -31.15 5.81 21.50
CA ALA A 296 -32.60 5.82 21.69
C ALA A 296 -33.14 4.50 21.12
N GLU A 297 -33.48 3.57 22.02
CA GLU A 297 -34.35 2.44 21.70
C GLU A 297 -35.76 2.98 21.42
N ALA A 298 -36.17 2.86 20.16
CA ALA A 298 -37.57 2.93 19.77
C ALA A 298 -38.14 1.51 19.82
N GLU A 299 -38.71 1.12 20.97
CA GLU A 299 -39.63 -0.01 21.02
C GLU A 299 -41.05 0.49 20.70
N ALA A 300 -41.52 0.11 19.52
CA ALA A 300 -42.94 -0.09 19.27
C ALA A 300 -43.32 -1.46 19.84
N VAL A 301 -44.43 -1.56 20.57
CA VAL A 301 -45.46 -2.62 20.49
C VAL A 301 -46.46 -2.48 21.66
N GLN A 302 -47.75 -2.44 21.26
CA GLN A 302 -49.02 -2.60 21.98
C GLN A 302 -49.58 -1.44 22.83
#